data_AF-A0A392MHZ2-F1
#
_entry.id   AF-A0A392MHZ2-F1
#
_cell.length_a   1.000
_cell.length_b   1.000
_cell.length_c   1.000
_cell.angle_alpha   90.00
_cell.angle_beta   90.00
_cell.angle_gamma   90.00
#
_symmetry.space_group_name_H-M   'P 1'
#
loop_
_entity.id
_entity.type
_entity.pdbx_description
1 polymer ?
#
loop_
_entity_poly.entity_id
_entity_poly.type
_entity_poly.pdbx_seq_one_letter_code
_entity_poly.pdbx_strand_id
1 'polypeptide(L)'
;TTLRVLAGNDEMLLDVIPILLGCKNKNNAKGNFIESTVVPELKNLLKEPGFSHLMEVVLEVSPVALFNELFTKVFRNSLFELSSHQHGNFVVQALISHASDQDLMELIWDELGPNMEGLFQMGRSGVVASLIAACERLHVNEHK
;
A
#
# COMPACT_ATOMS: atom_id res chain seq x y z
N THR A 1 0.49 16.43 -6.61
CA THR A 1 1.75 16.51 -5.83
C THR A 1 2.94 16.31 -6.74
N THR A 2 4.12 16.86 -6.40
CA THR A 2 5.37 16.75 -7.18
C THR A 2 5.73 15.31 -7.55
N LEU A 3 5.42 14.33 -6.69
CA LEU A 3 5.63 12.90 -7.00
C LEU A 3 4.88 12.42 -8.25
N ARG A 4 3.65 12.87 -8.48
CA ARG A 4 2.86 12.48 -9.67
C ARG A 4 3.49 12.98 -10.98
N VAL A 5 4.28 14.04 -10.94
CA VAL A 5 5.03 14.53 -12.12
C VAL A 5 6.11 13.54 -12.53
N LEU A 6 6.61 12.74 -11.60
CA LEU A 6 7.63 11.72 -11.83
C LEU A 6 7.03 10.36 -12.22
N ALA A 7 5.70 10.23 -12.32
CA ALA A 7 5.05 8.97 -12.68
C ALA A 7 5.59 8.42 -14.01
N GLY A 8 6.01 7.15 -14.01
CA GLY A 8 6.65 6.48 -15.15
C GLY A 8 8.17 6.72 -15.29
N ASN A 9 8.77 7.54 -14.44
CA ASN A 9 10.22 7.66 -14.32
C ASN A 9 10.73 6.81 -13.13
N ASP A 10 10.80 5.50 -13.34
CA ASP A 10 11.12 4.52 -12.30
C ASP A 10 12.46 4.80 -11.61
N GLU A 11 13.48 5.22 -12.35
CA GLU A 11 14.80 5.53 -11.77
C GLU A 11 14.72 6.65 -10.73
N MET A 12 14.04 7.75 -11.08
CA MET A 12 13.84 8.88 -10.15
C MET A 12 12.94 8.51 -8.98
N LEU A 13 11.92 7.69 -9.20
CA LEU A 13 11.00 7.25 -8.14
C LEU A 13 11.68 6.33 -7.13
N LEU A 14 12.50 5.38 -7.61
CA LEU A 14 13.32 4.51 -6.77
C LEU A 14 14.35 5.28 -5.95
N ASP A 15 14.79 6.44 -6.44
CA ASP A 15 15.71 7.33 -5.71
C ASP A 15 15.00 8.20 -4.68
N VAL A 16 13.87 8.82 -5.03
CA VAL A 16 13.21 9.84 -4.22
C VAL A 16 12.33 9.24 -3.12
N ILE A 17 11.57 8.19 -3.42
CA ILE A 17 10.59 7.64 -2.47
C ILE A 17 11.26 7.13 -1.19
N PRO A 18 12.33 6.32 -1.22
CA PRO A 18 12.98 5.86 0.01
C PRO A 18 13.43 7.00 0.92
N ILE A 19 13.94 8.10 0.34
CA ILE A 19 14.35 9.29 1.08
C ILE A 19 13.15 9.95 1.76
N LEU A 20 12.02 10.09 1.05
CA LEU A 20 10.77 10.62 1.61
C LEU A 20 10.22 9.74 2.74
N LEU A 21 10.47 8.43 2.68
CA LEU A 21 10.12 7.46 3.70
C LEU A 21 11.17 7.34 4.83
N GLY A 22 12.17 8.22 4.85
CA GLY A 22 13.15 8.33 5.94
C GLY A 22 14.36 7.39 5.83
N CYS A 23 14.54 6.70 4.70
CA CYS A 23 15.75 5.91 4.46
C CYS A 23 16.95 6.84 4.24
N LYS A 24 18.09 6.49 4.83
CA LYS A 24 19.31 7.32 4.84
C LYS A 24 20.27 6.96 3.71
N ASN A 25 20.22 5.71 3.26
CA ASN A 25 21.14 5.19 2.26
C ASN A 25 20.39 4.85 0.97
N LYS A 26 20.97 5.25 -0.17
CA LYS A 26 20.63 4.65 -1.46
C LYS A 26 21.15 3.22 -1.45
N ASN A 27 20.30 2.26 -1.11
CA ASN A 27 20.63 0.85 -1.27
C ASN A 27 20.53 0.51 -2.75
N ASN A 28 21.68 0.38 -3.41
CA ASN A 28 21.78 0.09 -4.84
C ASN A 28 21.44 -1.38 -5.19
N ALA A 29 20.98 -2.17 -4.23
CA ALA A 29 20.62 -3.57 -4.42
C ALA A 29 19.13 -3.67 -4.79
N LYS A 30 18.83 -4.35 -5.90
CA LYS A 30 17.46 -4.65 -6.33
C LYS A 30 16.68 -5.31 -5.18
N GLY A 31 15.59 -4.68 -4.74
CA GLY A 31 14.68 -5.23 -3.72
C GLY A 31 15.08 -4.97 -2.26
N ASN A 32 15.87 -3.94 -1.98
CA ASN A 32 16.13 -3.48 -0.61
C ASN A 32 16.09 -1.94 -0.48
N PHE A 33 15.07 -1.33 -1.06
CA PHE A 33 14.86 0.12 -1.05
C PHE A 33 14.44 0.66 0.32
N ILE A 34 13.72 -0.13 1.13
CA ILE A 34 13.19 0.28 2.43
C ILE A 34 14.03 -0.32 3.56
N GLU A 35 14.71 0.52 4.33
CA GLU A 35 15.50 0.09 5.46
C GLU A 35 14.61 -0.53 6.55
N SER A 36 14.93 -1.75 7.02
CA SER A 36 14.13 -2.42 8.07
C SER A 36 14.07 -1.63 9.38
N THR A 37 15.03 -0.74 9.62
CA THR A 37 15.09 0.18 10.77
C THR A 37 14.00 1.24 10.74
N VAL A 38 13.50 1.65 9.56
CA VAL A 38 12.45 2.68 9.45
C VAL A 38 11.03 2.10 9.50
N VAL A 39 10.88 0.81 9.24
CA VAL A 39 9.56 0.13 9.17
C VAL A 39 8.68 0.35 10.41
N PRO A 40 9.17 0.22 11.66
CA PRO A 40 8.33 0.43 12.83
C PRO A 40 7.75 1.85 12.91
N GLU A 41 8.55 2.86 12.57
CA GLU A 41 8.12 4.25 12.55
C GLU A 41 7.14 4.51 11.40
N LEU A 42 7.43 3.97 10.21
CA LEU A 42 6.52 4.06 9.05
C LEU A 42 5.13 3.54 9.40
N LYS A 43 5.00 2.38 10.05
CA LYS A 43 3.71 1.80 10.46
C LYS A 43 2.89 2.75 11.35
N ASN A 44 3.54 3.53 12.21
CA ASN A 44 2.86 4.54 13.02
C ASN A 44 2.42 5.72 12.16
N LEU A 45 3.30 6.20 11.27
CA LEU A 45 3.01 7.34 10.40
C LEU A 45 1.87 7.07 9.40
N LEU A 46 1.63 5.82 8.99
CA LEU A 46 0.47 5.45 8.16
C LEU A 46 -0.88 5.87 8.76
N LYS A 47 -0.92 6.14 10.06
CA LYS A 47 -2.12 6.58 10.79
C LYS A 47 -2.19 8.10 10.96
N GLU A 48 -1.18 8.84 10.54
CA GLU A 48 -1.15 10.30 10.60
C GLU A 48 -1.82 10.92 9.36
N PRO A 49 -2.61 12.00 9.50
CA PRO A 49 -3.35 12.59 8.38
C PRO A 49 -2.47 13.01 7.20
N GLY A 50 -1.36 13.71 7.47
CA GLY A 50 -0.48 14.20 6.40
C GLY A 50 0.31 13.09 5.72
N PHE A 51 0.75 12.11 6.50
CA PHE A 51 1.58 11.02 5.98
C PHE A 51 0.75 9.95 5.27
N SER A 52 -0.46 9.66 5.73
CA SER A 52 -1.38 8.77 5.00
C SER A 52 -1.65 9.27 3.57
N HIS A 53 -1.93 10.56 3.39
CA HIS A 53 -2.06 11.15 2.06
C HIS A 53 -0.78 11.09 1.21
N LEU A 54 0.40 11.27 1.83
CA LEU A 54 1.66 11.04 1.13
C LEU A 54 1.77 9.58 0.66
N MET A 55 1.44 8.63 1.53
CA MET A 55 1.56 7.21 1.22
C MET A 55 0.58 6.76 0.13
N GLU A 56 -0.65 7.30 0.08
CA GLU A 56 -1.57 7.08 -1.05
C GLU A 56 -0.92 7.44 -2.39
N VAL A 57 -0.26 8.60 -2.47
CA VAL A 57 0.43 9.05 -3.68
C VAL A 57 1.67 8.20 -3.94
N VAL A 58 2.43 7.81 -2.91
CA VAL A 58 3.59 6.92 -3.06
C VAL A 58 3.16 5.59 -3.69
N LEU A 59 2.08 4.98 -3.20
CA LEU A 59 1.56 3.72 -3.73
C LEU A 59 1.08 3.85 -5.18
N GLU A 60 0.44 4.97 -5.52
CA GLU A 60 -0.02 5.27 -6.89
C GLU A 60 1.13 5.31 -7.90
N VAL A 61 2.29 5.86 -7.52
CA VAL A 61 3.40 6.09 -8.45
C VAL A 61 4.55 5.09 -8.28
N SER A 62 4.50 4.18 -7.31
CA SER A 62 5.62 3.29 -7.00
C SER A 62 5.90 2.30 -8.14
N PRO A 63 7.16 2.16 -8.59
CA PRO A 63 7.55 1.06 -9.47
C PRO A 63 7.28 -0.29 -8.80
N VAL A 64 6.95 -1.31 -9.59
CA VAL A 64 6.51 -2.65 -9.10
C VAL A 64 7.46 -3.22 -8.04
N ALA A 65 8.78 -3.11 -8.25
CA ALA A 65 9.77 -3.61 -7.30
C ALA A 65 9.69 -2.92 -5.92
N LEU A 66 9.47 -1.61 -5.89
CA LEU A 66 9.32 -0.84 -4.66
C LEU A 66 7.95 -1.10 -4.02
N PHE A 67 6.89 -1.17 -4.83
CA PHE A 67 5.54 -1.48 -4.37
C PHE A 67 5.51 -2.82 -3.63
N ASN A 68 6.09 -3.87 -4.23
CA ASN A 68 6.14 -5.21 -3.64
C ASN A 68 6.95 -5.25 -2.34
N GLU A 69 8.03 -4.47 -2.26
CA GLU A 69 8.80 -4.33 -1.03
C GLU A 69 8.03 -3.58 0.06
N LEU A 70 7.35 -2.48 -0.28
CA LEU A 70 6.47 -1.76 0.63
C LEU A 70 5.39 -2.69 1.17
N PHE A 71 4.72 -3.45 0.30
CA PHE A 71 3.74 -4.45 0.72
C PHE A 71 4.34 -5.43 1.74
N THR A 72 5.44 -6.07 1.37
CA THR A 72 6.06 -7.14 2.16
C THR A 72 6.57 -6.66 3.52
N LYS A 73 7.25 -5.51 3.55
CA LYS A 73 7.91 -4.99 4.76
C LYS A 73 6.97 -4.17 5.64
N VAL A 74 6.05 -3.40 5.04
CA VAL A 74 5.28 -2.37 5.74
C VAL A 74 3.81 -2.77 5.93
N PHE A 75 3.15 -3.32 4.92
CA PHE A 75 1.69 -3.52 4.96
C PHE A 75 1.25 -4.91 5.41
N ARG A 76 1.97 -5.96 5.00
CA ARG A 76 1.62 -7.35 5.28
C ARG A 76 1.47 -7.60 6.78
N ASN A 77 0.44 -8.35 7.14
CA ASN A 77 -0.01 -8.66 8.51
C ASN A 77 -0.49 -7.43 9.29
N SER A 78 -0.90 -6.36 8.62
CA SER A 78 -1.40 -5.13 9.26
C SER A 78 -2.57 -4.52 8.49
N LEU A 79 -3.09 -5.18 7.44
CA LEU A 79 -4.10 -4.58 6.56
C LEU A 79 -5.42 -4.33 7.29
N PHE A 80 -5.89 -5.28 8.10
CA PHE A 80 -7.16 -5.11 8.83
C PHE A 80 -7.10 -3.97 9.85
N GLU A 81 -5.99 -3.87 10.59
CA GLU A 81 -5.76 -2.80 11.57
C GLU A 81 -5.73 -1.42 10.88
N LEU A 82 -5.00 -1.30 9.77
CA LEU A 82 -4.93 -0.06 8.99
C LEU A 82 -6.29 0.29 8.36
N SER A 83 -7.00 -0.69 7.81
CA SER A 83 -8.33 -0.54 7.23
C SER A 83 -9.37 -0.02 8.23
N SER A 84 -9.21 -0.39 9.50
CA SER A 84 -10.09 0.05 10.58
C SER A 84 -9.83 1.50 11.01
N HIS A 85 -8.63 2.02 10.76
CA HIS A 85 -8.19 3.34 11.20
C HIS A 85 -8.77 4.49 10.36
N GLN A 86 -9.08 5.63 10.97
CA GLN A 86 -9.71 6.80 10.31
C GLN A 86 -8.86 7.41 9.17
N HIS A 87 -7.53 7.29 9.23
CA HIS A 87 -6.61 7.75 8.18
C HIS A 87 -5.97 6.59 7.42
N GLY A 88 -5.68 5.48 8.10
CA GLY A 88 -4.98 4.34 7.50
C GLY A 88 -5.80 3.62 6.43
N ASN A 89 -7.14 3.69 6.54
CA ASN A 89 -8.04 3.05 5.57
C ASN A 89 -7.86 3.59 4.15
N PHE A 90 -7.53 4.87 3.97
CA PHE A 90 -7.29 5.45 2.66
C PHE A 90 -6.00 4.93 2.04
N VAL A 91 -4.97 4.71 2.85
CA VAL A 91 -3.73 4.08 2.40
C VAL A 91 -3.98 2.65 1.91
N VAL A 92 -4.82 1.88 2.63
CA VAL A 92 -5.17 0.51 2.19
C VAL A 92 -6.00 0.54 0.92
N GLN A 93 -6.93 1.49 0.75
CA GLN A 93 -7.65 1.67 -0.51
C GLN A 93 -6.70 1.94 -1.68
N ALA A 94 -5.71 2.82 -1.49
CA ALA A 94 -4.68 3.08 -2.49
C ALA A 94 -3.82 1.84 -2.77
N LEU A 95 -3.44 1.08 -1.76
CA LEU A 95 -2.68 -0.18 -1.91
C LEU A 95 -3.47 -1.18 -2.78
N ILE A 96 -4.74 -1.43 -2.45
CA ILE A 96 -5.60 -2.35 -3.19
C ILE A 96 -5.82 -1.87 -4.64
N SER A 97 -6.04 -0.57 -4.81
CA SER A 97 -6.31 0.02 -6.13
C SER A 97 -5.13 -0.09 -7.10
N HIS A 98 -3.91 -0.18 -6.58
CA HIS A 98 -2.67 -0.24 -7.38
C HIS A 98 -1.98 -1.61 -7.31
N ALA A 99 -2.58 -2.61 -6.68
CA ALA A 99 -2.11 -3.98 -6.78
C ALA A 99 -2.10 -4.44 -8.26
N SER A 100 -0.96 -4.98 -8.70
CA SER A 100 -0.64 -5.21 -10.12
C SER A 100 -0.83 -6.65 -10.60
N ASP A 101 -0.90 -7.62 -9.69
CA ASP A 101 -0.90 -9.04 -10.02
C ASP A 101 -1.75 -9.86 -9.06
N GLN A 102 -2.08 -11.08 -9.49
CA GLN A 102 -2.97 -11.99 -8.77
C GLN A 102 -2.37 -12.44 -7.43
N ASP A 103 -1.08 -12.75 -7.39
CA ASP A 103 -0.41 -13.26 -6.18
C ASP A 103 -0.50 -12.23 -5.04
N LEU A 104 -0.20 -10.97 -5.35
CA LEU A 104 -0.33 -9.87 -4.39
C LEU A 104 -1.78 -9.69 -3.93
N MET A 105 -2.73 -9.79 -4.86
CA MET A 105 -4.15 -9.62 -4.55
C MET A 105 -4.69 -10.77 -3.68
N GLU A 106 -4.23 -12.00 -3.88
CA GLU A 106 -4.55 -13.14 -3.01
C GLU A 106 -4.05 -12.90 -1.57
N LEU A 107 -2.83 -12.38 -1.41
CA LEU A 107 -2.29 -12.04 -0.08
C LEU A 107 -3.09 -10.93 0.61
N ILE A 108 -3.54 -9.92 -0.14
CA ILE A 108 -4.43 -8.87 0.38
C ILE A 108 -5.79 -9.47 0.79
N TRP A 109 -6.34 -10.36 -0.05
CA TRP A 109 -7.60 -11.02 0.20
C TRP A 109 -7.57 -11.88 1.46
N ASP A 110 -6.49 -12.64 1.69
CA ASP A 110 -6.35 -13.50 2.87
C ASP A 110 -6.47 -12.71 4.19
N GLU A 111 -6.00 -11.46 4.22
CA GLU A 111 -6.11 -10.61 5.40
C GLU A 111 -7.48 -9.90 5.53
N LEU A 112 -8.06 -9.45 4.40
CA LEU A 112 -9.23 -8.54 4.40
C LEU A 112 -10.55 -9.21 4.03
N GLY A 113 -10.54 -10.17 3.11
CA GLY A 113 -11.72 -10.84 2.57
C GLY A 113 -12.63 -11.41 3.67
N PRO A 114 -12.12 -12.20 4.63
CA PRO A 114 -12.91 -12.73 5.73
C PRO A 114 -13.56 -11.67 6.65
N ASN A 115 -13.06 -10.44 6.63
CA ASN A 115 -13.48 -9.34 7.51
C ASN A 115 -14.26 -8.23 6.78
N MET A 116 -14.65 -8.43 5.51
CA MET A 116 -15.35 -7.41 4.71
C MET A 116 -16.62 -6.88 5.38
N GLU A 117 -17.44 -7.76 5.95
CA GLU A 117 -18.67 -7.35 6.64
C GLU A 117 -18.36 -6.44 7.83
N GLY A 118 -17.35 -6.80 8.63
CA GLY A 118 -16.88 -5.98 9.75
C GLY A 118 -16.42 -4.59 9.29
N LEU A 119 -15.62 -4.52 8.22
CA LEU A 119 -15.17 -3.25 7.65
C LEU A 119 -16.34 -2.40 7.14
N PHE A 120 -17.33 -3.01 6.49
CA PHE A 120 -18.53 -2.31 6.03
C PHE A 120 -19.32 -1.73 7.21
N GLN A 121 -19.55 -2.52 8.26
CA GLN A 121 -20.24 -2.09 9.48
C GLN A 121 -19.49 -0.98 10.22
N MET A 122 -18.15 -0.96 10.15
CA MET A 122 -17.31 0.13 10.70
C MET A 122 -17.31 1.40 9.84
N GLY A 123 -18.09 1.45 8.75
CA GLY A 123 -18.12 2.60 7.84
C GLY A 123 -16.89 2.69 6.93
N ARG A 124 -16.16 1.59 6.73
CA ARG A 124 -14.99 1.49 5.84
C ARG A 124 -15.36 0.93 4.46
N SER A 125 -16.51 1.37 3.93
CA SER A 125 -17.05 0.90 2.65
C SER A 125 -16.10 1.15 1.46
N GLY A 126 -15.26 2.18 1.52
CA GLY A 126 -14.24 2.43 0.50
C GLY A 126 -13.20 1.31 0.39
N VAL A 127 -12.81 0.70 1.52
CA VAL A 127 -11.90 -0.46 1.53
C VAL A 127 -12.56 -1.66 0.85
N VAL A 128 -13.83 -1.94 1.20
CA VAL A 128 -14.62 -3.03 0.60
C VAL A 128 -14.81 -2.81 -0.91
N ALA A 129 -15.16 -1.59 -1.32
CA ALA A 129 -15.33 -1.24 -2.72
C ALA A 129 -14.02 -1.41 -3.51
N SER A 130 -12.89 -0.97 -2.94
CA SER A 130 -11.56 -1.15 -3.55
C SER A 130 -11.23 -2.63 -3.71
N LEU A 131 -11.54 -3.45 -2.70
CA LEU A 131 -11.30 -4.90 -2.72
C LEU A 131 -12.10 -5.58 -3.84
N ILE A 132 -13.40 -5.30 -3.94
CA ILE A 132 -14.26 -5.85 -4.99
C ILE A 132 -13.76 -5.43 -6.37
N ALA A 133 -13.45 -4.14 -6.56
CA ALA A 133 -12.96 -3.63 -7.84
C ALA A 133 -11.61 -4.24 -8.25
N ALA A 134 -10.71 -4.49 -7.29
CA ALA A 134 -9.42 -5.13 -7.57
C ALA A 134 -9.57 -6.63 -7.86
N CYS A 135 -10.46 -7.32 -7.14
CA CYS A 135 -10.84 -8.71 -7.40
C CYS A 135 -11.36 -8.90 -8.83
N GLU A 136 -12.27 -8.03 -9.28
CA GLU A 136 -12.77 -8.03 -10.66
C GLU A 136 -11.66 -7.71 -11.66
N ARG A 137 -10.84 -6.67 -11.40
CA ARG A 137 -9.75 -6.26 -12.31
C ARG A 137 -8.71 -7.35 -12.52
N LEU A 138 -8.42 -8.13 -11.49
CA LEU A 138 -7.34 -9.13 -11.49
C LEU A 138 -7.85 -10.57 -11.60
N HIS A 139 -9.16 -10.78 -11.75
CA HIS A 139 -9.78 -12.11 -11.78
C HIS A 139 -9.48 -12.98 -10.55
N VAL A 140 -9.52 -12.36 -9.36
CA VAL A 140 -9.27 -13.03 -8.07
C VAL A 140 -10.56 -13.10 -7.26
N ASN A 141 -10.95 -14.30 -6.83
CA ASN A 141 -12.11 -14.53 -5.95
C ASN A 141 -13.47 -13.98 -6.46
N GLU A 142 -13.69 -13.90 -7.78
CA GLU A 142 -14.88 -13.28 -8.41
C GLU A 142 -16.25 -13.94 -8.08
N HIS A 143 -16.27 -15.09 -7.40
CA HIS A 143 -17.45 -15.94 -7.25
C HIS A 143 -17.66 -16.53 -5.83
N LYS A 144 -17.09 -15.92 -4.78
CA LYS A 144 -17.31 -16.34 -3.39
C LYS A 144 -18.20 -15.39 -2.62
#